data_AF-K2C8I3-F1
#
_entry.id   AF-K2C8I3-F1
#
_cell.length_a   1.000
_cell.length_b   1.000
_cell.length_c   1.000
_cell.angle_alpha   90.00
_cell.angle_beta   90.00
_cell.angle_gamma   90.00
#
_symmetry.space_group_name_H-M   'P 1'
#
loop_
_entity.id
_entity.type
_entity.pdbx_description
1 polymer ?
#
loop_
_entity_poly.entity_id
_entity_poly.type
_entity_poly.pdbx_seq_one_letter_code
_entity_poly.pdbx_strand_id
1 'polypeptide(L)' 'MKSLKELFRIGNGPSSSHTIGPRKAAEIFLSRHTNATAFEVTLYG' A
#
# COMPACT_ATOMS: atom_id res chain seq x y z
N MET A 1 -11.40 19.10 -3.56
CA MET A 1 -12.29 18.71 -2.43
C MET A 1 -12.27 17.20 -2.33
N LYS A 2 -12.06 16.61 -1.14
CA LYS A 2 -12.11 15.15 -0.98
C LYS A 2 -13.55 14.66 -0.95
N SER A 3 -13.85 13.60 -1.66
CA SER A 3 -15.14 12.91 -1.63
C SER A 3 -15.29 12.12 -0.32
N LEU A 4 -16.55 11.83 0.06
CA LEU A 4 -16.85 10.93 1.19
C LEU A 4 -16.19 9.56 1.02
N LYS A 5 -16.08 9.06 -0.20
CA LYS A 5 -15.39 7.79 -0.51
C LYS A 5 -13.88 7.87 -0.22
N GLU A 6 -13.27 9.04 -0.35
CA GLU A 6 -11.85 9.23 -0.01
C GLU A 6 -11.62 9.34 1.49
N LEU A 7 -12.60 9.88 2.24
CA LEU A 7 -12.56 9.96 3.70
C LEU A 7 -12.85 8.62 4.36
N PHE A 8 -13.81 7.86 3.83
CA PHE A 8 -14.26 6.60 4.38
C PHE A 8 -13.98 5.48 3.39
N ARG A 9 -12.84 4.81 3.58
CA ARG A 9 -12.37 3.72 2.72
C ARG A 9 -12.46 2.41 3.48
N ILE A 10 -12.94 1.36 2.81
CA ILE A 10 -12.86 -0.01 3.31
C ILE A 10 -11.40 -0.46 3.24
N GLY A 11 -10.91 -1.08 4.31
CA GLY A 11 -9.56 -1.61 4.37
C GLY A 11 -9.31 -2.40 5.65
N ASN A 12 -8.14 -3.01 5.73
CA ASN A 12 -7.72 -3.81 6.88
C ASN A 12 -7.08 -2.89 7.94
N GLY A 13 -7.45 -3.09 9.21
CA GLY A 13 -6.76 -2.47 10.35
C GLY A 13 -5.38 -3.11 10.62
N PRO A 14 -4.61 -2.59 11.60
CA PRO A 14 -4.97 -1.55 12.57
C PRO A 14 -4.70 -0.11 12.10
N SER A 15 -3.92 0.11 11.03
CA SER A 15 -3.43 1.45 10.67
C SER A 15 -3.49 1.75 9.18
N SER A 16 -4.10 2.88 8.81
CA SER A 16 -4.10 3.34 7.41
C SER A 16 -2.69 3.65 6.89
N SER A 17 -1.84 4.27 7.72
CA SER A 17 -0.48 4.68 7.32
C SER A 17 0.51 3.53 7.35
N HIS A 18 0.37 2.58 8.28
CA HIS A 18 1.36 1.51 8.49
C HIS A 18 0.89 0.13 8.01
N THR A 19 -0.38 -0.01 7.61
CA THR A 19 -0.92 -1.28 7.09
C THR A 19 -1.44 -1.10 5.66
N ILE A 20 -2.39 -0.18 5.46
CA ILE A 20 -3.06 -0.02 4.16
C ILE A 20 -2.11 0.63 3.14
N GLY A 21 -1.36 1.65 3.53
CA GLY A 21 -0.38 2.34 2.69
C GLY A 21 0.72 1.41 2.17
N PRO A 22 1.49 0.75 3.05
CA PRO A 22 2.54 -0.18 2.65
C PRO A 22 2.03 -1.33 1.78
N ARG A 23 0.86 -1.91 2.08
CA ARG A 23 0.24 -2.94 1.22
C ARG A 23 -0.01 -2.43 -0.19
N LYS A 24 -0.62 -1.24 -0.32
CA LYS A 24 -0.86 -0.63 -1.64
C LYS A 24 0.44 -0.36 -2.39
N ALA A 25 1.49 0.10 -1.70
CA ALA A 25 2.80 0.31 -2.32
C ALA A 25 3.37 -1.01 -2.85
N ALA A 26 3.29 -2.09 -2.07
CA ALA A 26 3.71 -3.42 -2.49
C ALA A 26 2.93 -3.94 -3.70
N GLU A 27 1.60 -3.77 -3.73
CA GLU A 27 0.75 -4.17 -4.87
C GLU A 27 1.11 -3.42 -6.16
N ILE A 28 1.36 -2.11 -6.05
CA ILE A 28 1.81 -1.30 -7.18
C ILE A 28 3.18 -1.80 -7.65
N PHE A 29 4.12 -2.06 -6.74
CA PHE A 29 5.46 -2.51 -7.10
C PHE A 29 5.44 -3.87 -7.79
N LEU A 30 4.63 -4.81 -7.29
CA LEU A 30 4.41 -6.13 -7.90
C LEU A 30 3.84 -5.99 -9.32
N SER A 31 2.84 -5.12 -9.51
CA SER A 31 2.20 -4.94 -10.82
C SER A 31 3.15 -4.40 -11.89
N ARG A 32 4.20 -3.67 -11.48
CA ARG A 32 5.19 -3.06 -12.38
C ARG A 32 6.36 -3.99 -12.69
N HIS A 33 6.58 -5.02 -11.88
CA HIS A 33 7.77 -5.89 -11.96
C HIS A 33 7.37 -7.36 -11.88
N THR A 34 6.47 -7.80 -12.74
CA THR A 34 5.92 -9.17 -12.73
C THR A 34 6.95 -10.28 -12.94
N ASN A 35 8.11 -9.95 -13.53
CA ASN A 35 9.19 -10.90 -13.82
C ASN A 35 10.37 -10.81 -12.83
N ALA A 36 10.25 -10.01 -11.76
CA ALA A 36 11.30 -9.92 -10.76
C ALA A 36 11.44 -11.25 -9.99
N THR A 37 12.68 -11.67 -9.75
CA THR A 37 13.00 -12.91 -9.04
C THR A 37 13.02 -12.72 -7.52
N ALA A 38 13.23 -11.50 -7.04
CA ALA A 38 13.24 -11.14 -5.63
C ALA A 38 12.89 -9.66 -5.44
N PHE A 39 12.45 -9.31 -4.24
CA PHE A 39 12.20 -7.95 -3.79
C PHE A 39 12.88 -7.72 -2.44
N GLU A 40 13.41 -6.53 -2.23
CA GLU A 40 13.94 -6.07 -0.96
C GLU A 40 13.21 -4.80 -0.54
N VAL A 41 12.89 -4.70 0.74
CA VAL A 41 12.19 -3.54 1.31
C VAL A 41 12.98 -3.06 2.51
N THR A 42 13.32 -1.77 2.51
CA THR A 42 13.87 -1.08 3.66
C THR A 42 12.81 -0.14 4.21
N LEU A 43 12.46 -0.33 5.50
CA LEU A 43 11.51 0.53 6.20
C LEU A 43 12.28 1.59 6.99
N TYR A 44 11.82 2.83 6.90
CA TYR A 44 12.34 3.96 7.66
C TYR A 44 11.31 4.38 8.71
N GLY A 45 11.79 4.94 9.82
CA GLY A 45 10.98 5.46 10.93
C GLY A 45 10.49 6.87 10.68
#